data_AF-A0A967H0J1-F1
#
_entry.id   AF-A0A967H0J1-F1
#
_cell.length_a   1.000
_cell.length_b   1.000
_cell.length_c   1.000
_cell.angle_alpha   90.00
_cell.angle_beta   90.00
_cell.angle_gamma   90.00
#
_symmetry.space_group_name_H-M   'P 1'
#
loop_
_entity.id
_entity.type
_entity.pdbx_description
1 polymer ?
#
loop_
_entity_poly.entity_id
_entity_poly.type
_entity_poly.pdbx_seq_one_letter_code
_entity_poly.pdbx_strand_id
1 'polypeptide(L)'
;DINLATERRHEFLNKMTQTVGEAFLGLTLGCAQCHTHKTDPVSIEDFYRFRAIFANTVIDPKKSKQLAPFVREPGPRPPASFVMERGDFRRPGNPVQPAFLRITNPHNEQISPPPEDAATSGRRAALATWLTRPTHPL
;
A
#
# COMPACT_ATOMS: atom_id res chain seq x y z
N ASP A 1 5.36 -21.13 10.37
CA ASP A 1 6.27 -20.65 11.42
C ASP A 1 5.90 -19.21 11.68
N ILE A 2 5.43 -18.88 12.88
CA ILE A 2 4.78 -17.60 13.26
C ILE A 2 5.71 -16.38 13.18
N ASN A 3 6.96 -16.60 12.74
CA ASN A 3 8.05 -15.64 12.72
C ASN A 3 8.66 -15.40 11.33
N LEU A 4 7.96 -15.72 10.25
CA LEU A 4 8.48 -15.48 8.90
C LEU A 4 8.51 -13.96 8.58
N ALA A 5 9.66 -13.47 8.13
CA ALA A 5 9.83 -12.05 7.81
C ALA A 5 8.89 -11.56 6.70
N THR A 6 8.55 -12.43 5.75
CA THR A 6 7.61 -12.13 4.66
C THR A 6 6.18 -12.01 5.16
N GLU A 7 5.76 -12.84 6.12
CA GLU A 7 4.45 -12.75 6.77
C GLU A 7 4.32 -11.44 7.57
N ARG A 8 5.32 -11.10 8.41
CA ARG A 8 5.33 -9.82 9.13
C ARG A 8 5.25 -8.62 8.19
N ARG A 9 5.98 -8.67 7.08
CA ARG A 9 5.93 -7.64 6.05
C ARG A 9 4.54 -7.57 5.40
N HIS A 10 3.93 -8.72 5.13
CA HIS A 10 2.60 -8.79 4.55
C HIS A 10 1.57 -8.11 5.45
N GLU A 11 1.51 -8.52 6.72
CA GLU A 11 0.61 -7.96 7.74
C GLU A 11 0.84 -6.47 7.95
N PHE A 12 2.10 -6.04 8.02
CA PHE A 12 2.44 -4.63 8.17
C PHE A 12 1.93 -3.77 7.01
N LEU A 13 2.16 -4.21 5.77
CA LEU A 13 1.67 -3.51 4.58
C LEU A 13 0.13 -3.48 4.53
N ASN A 14 -0.54 -4.58 4.88
CA ASN A 14 -2.00 -4.62 4.96
C ASN A 14 -2.52 -3.63 6.01
N LYS A 15 -1.91 -3.62 7.20
CA LYS A 15 -2.33 -2.73 8.29
C LYS A 15 -2.16 -1.25 7.93
N MET A 16 -1.04 -0.87 7.31
CA MET A 16 -0.86 0.51 6.83
C MET A 16 -1.93 0.88 5.80
N THR A 17 -2.22 -0.02 4.86
CA THR A 17 -3.24 0.19 3.82
C THR A 17 -4.62 0.45 4.44
N GLN A 18 -5.01 -0.39 5.41
CA GLN A 18 -6.27 -0.24 6.14
C GLN A 18 -6.31 1.06 6.96
N THR A 19 -5.28 1.31 7.78
CA THR A 19 -5.24 2.48 8.65
C THR A 19 -5.25 3.80 7.86
N VAL A 20 -4.56 3.87 6.72
CA VAL A 20 -4.59 5.07 5.87
C VAL A 20 -5.95 5.22 5.18
N GLY A 21 -6.54 4.12 4.69
CA GLY A 21 -7.88 4.13 4.10
C GLY A 21 -8.95 4.60 5.08
N GLU A 22 -8.91 4.10 6.32
CA GLU A 22 -9.83 4.48 7.39
C GLU A 22 -9.64 5.93 7.83
N ALA A 23 -8.40 6.34 8.11
CA ALA A 23 -8.11 7.65 8.69
C ALA A 23 -8.31 8.81 7.72
N PHE A 24 -8.02 8.62 6.43
CA PHE A 24 -8.01 9.71 5.45
C PHE A 24 -9.14 9.65 4.42
N LEU A 25 -9.69 8.46 4.13
CA LEU A 25 -10.74 8.28 3.13
C LEU A 25 -12.07 7.82 3.74
N GLY A 26 -12.09 7.48 5.04
CA GLY A 26 -13.27 6.92 5.70
C GLY A 26 -13.67 5.54 5.18
N LEU A 27 -12.75 4.79 4.58
CA LEU A 27 -13.03 3.50 3.93
C LEU A 27 -12.46 2.31 4.72
N THR A 28 -13.29 1.30 4.93
CA THR A 28 -12.91 0.02 5.56
C THR A 28 -12.35 -0.97 4.55
N LEU A 29 -11.05 -0.87 4.26
CA LEU A 29 -10.41 -1.66 3.20
C LEU A 29 -10.06 -3.11 3.58
N GLY A 30 -10.17 -3.50 4.86
CA GLY A 30 -9.62 -4.76 5.37
C GLY A 30 -10.18 -6.03 4.72
N CYS A 31 -11.48 -6.08 4.44
CA CYS A 31 -12.10 -7.25 3.81
C CYS A 31 -11.63 -7.48 2.37
N ALA A 32 -11.30 -6.40 1.66
CA ALA A 32 -10.86 -6.46 0.26
C ALA A 32 -9.51 -7.17 0.08
N GLN A 33 -8.76 -7.42 1.16
CA GLN A 33 -7.49 -8.16 1.08
C GLN A 33 -7.68 -9.64 0.70
N CYS A 34 -8.84 -10.24 1.01
CA CYS A 34 -9.09 -11.66 0.76
C CYS A 34 -10.14 -11.91 -0.32
N HIS A 35 -11.13 -11.04 -0.46
CA HIS A 35 -12.19 -11.19 -1.46
C HIS A 35 -12.68 -9.83 -1.92
N THR A 36 -13.20 -9.74 -3.15
CA THR A 36 -13.85 -8.52 -3.60
C THR A 36 -15.03 -8.27 -2.67
N HIS A 37 -15.09 -7.08 -2.09
CA HIS A 37 -16.08 -6.81 -1.05
C HIS A 37 -17.49 -6.89 -1.65
N LYS A 38 -18.43 -7.49 -0.90
CA LYS A 38 -19.78 -7.75 -1.41
C LYS A 38 -20.62 -6.47 -1.49
N THR A 39 -20.41 -5.53 -0.56
CA THR A 39 -21.23 -4.30 -0.47
C THR A 39 -20.49 -3.02 -0.83
N ASP A 40 -19.15 -3.03 -0.80
CA ASP A 40 -18.35 -1.82 -1.03
C ASP A 40 -17.65 -1.95 -2.39
N PRO A 41 -17.56 -0.89 -3.22
CA PRO A 41 -17.04 -0.98 -4.59
C PRO A 41 -15.52 -1.18 -4.70
N VAL A 42 -14.88 -1.82 -3.72
CA VAL A 42 -13.44 -2.05 -3.64
C VAL A 42 -13.14 -3.50 -3.99
N SER A 43 -12.44 -3.70 -5.11
CA SER A 43 -11.96 -5.02 -5.52
C SER A 43 -10.70 -5.44 -4.76
N ILE A 44 -10.38 -6.74 -4.81
CA ILE A 44 -9.08 -7.24 -4.33
C ILE A 44 -7.93 -6.52 -5.03
N GLU A 45 -8.08 -6.26 -6.33
CA GLU A 45 -7.06 -5.55 -7.09
C GLU A 45 -6.90 -4.09 -6.59
N ASP A 46 -8.00 -3.38 -6.34
CA ASP A 46 -7.96 -2.03 -5.76
C ASP A 46 -7.19 -2.01 -4.43
N PHE A 47 -7.43 -3.00 -3.55
CA PHE A 47 -6.69 -3.15 -2.30
C PHE A 47 -5.19 -3.33 -2.53
N TYR A 48 -4.78 -4.26 -3.39
CA TYR A 48 -3.36 -4.54 -3.61
C TYR A 48 -2.63 -3.45 -4.40
N ARG A 49 -3.32 -2.73 -5.30
CA ARG A 49 -2.80 -1.54 -5.97
C ARG A 49 -2.59 -0.38 -5.00
N PHE A 50 -3.53 -0.14 -4.08
CA PHE A 50 -3.37 0.88 -3.04
C PHE A 50 -2.26 0.50 -2.06
N ARG A 51 -2.20 -0.77 -1.63
CA ARG A 51 -1.11 -1.31 -0.81
C ARG A 51 0.27 -1.16 -1.45
N ALA A 52 0.37 -1.25 -2.77
CA ALA A 52 1.63 -1.10 -3.50
C ALA A 52 2.25 0.30 -3.38
N ILE A 53 1.49 1.31 -2.93
CA ILE A 53 2.00 2.63 -2.55
C ILE A 53 3.00 2.51 -1.40
N PHE A 54 2.72 1.65 -0.42
CA PHE A 54 3.55 1.45 0.77
C PHE A 54 4.62 0.37 0.60
N ALA A 55 4.65 -0.32 -0.55
CA ALA A 55 5.55 -1.45 -0.77
C ALA A 55 7.04 -1.07 -0.71
N ASN A 56 7.43 0.20 -0.86
CA ASN A 56 8.84 0.58 -0.67
C ASN A 56 9.27 0.65 0.81
N THR A 57 8.37 0.35 1.74
CA THR A 57 8.66 0.52 3.16
C THR A 57 9.50 -0.65 3.71
N VAL A 58 10.59 -0.35 4.40
CA VAL A 58 11.42 -1.33 5.13
C VAL A 58 11.40 -1.01 6.61
N ILE A 59 11.14 -2.05 7.41
CA ILE A 59 11.25 -2.02 8.88
C ILE A 59 12.64 -2.52 9.22
N ASP A 60 13.47 -1.70 9.88
CA ASP A 60 14.79 -2.14 10.35
C ASP A 60 14.66 -2.80 11.75
N PRO A 61 14.85 -4.13 11.87
CA PRO A 61 14.72 -4.82 13.15
C PRO A 61 15.88 -4.54 14.11
N LYS A 62 17.01 -3.96 13.66
CA LYS A 62 18.24 -3.85 14.47
C LYS A 62 18.32 -2.60 15.35
N LYS A 63 17.37 -1.67 15.26
CA LYS A 63 17.39 -0.40 16.01
C LYS A 63 16.26 -0.21 17.04
N SER A 64 15.45 -1.21 17.35
CA SER A 64 14.34 -1.04 18.29
C SER A 64 14.33 -2.12 19.38
N LYS A 65 15.23 -2.00 20.36
CA LYS A 65 14.96 -2.58 21.69
C LYS A 65 14.10 -1.67 22.57
N GLN A 66 13.98 -0.37 22.25
CA GLN A 66 13.23 0.58 23.08
C GLN A 66 12.55 1.77 22.36
N LEU A 67 12.73 1.97 21.05
CA LEU A 67 12.03 3.02 20.28
C LEU A 67 11.33 2.39 19.07
N ALA A 68 10.15 2.90 18.69
CA ALA A 68 9.35 2.43 17.57
C ALA A 68 10.16 2.03 16.32
N PRO A 69 9.71 1.03 15.53
CA PRO A 69 10.41 0.60 14.32
C PRO A 69 10.74 1.79 13.41
N PHE A 70 12.02 1.94 13.03
CA PHE A 70 12.43 2.92 12.03
C PHE A 70 11.92 2.48 10.66
N VAL A 71 10.93 3.21 10.16
CA VAL A 71 10.33 3.06 8.84
C VAL A 71 11.16 3.86 7.84
N ARG A 72 11.77 3.20 6.85
CA ARG A 72 12.51 3.87 5.75
C ARG A 72 12.03 3.42 4.38
N GLU A 73 12.24 4.25 3.37
CA GLU A 73 12.06 3.89 1.97
C GLU A 73 13.41 3.91 1.26
N PRO A 74 13.97 2.75 0.85
CA PRO A 74 15.26 2.69 0.19
C PRO A 74 15.10 2.96 -1.31
N GLY A 75 15.70 4.05 -1.79
CA GLY A 75 15.88 4.30 -3.23
C GLY A 75 14.58 4.42 -4.04
N PRO A 76 14.69 4.56 -5.36
CA PRO A 76 13.57 4.84 -6.25
C PRO A 76 12.82 3.58 -6.70
N ARG A 77 13.38 2.39 -6.46
CA ARG A 77 12.92 1.11 -7.00
C ARG A 77 12.29 0.22 -5.92
N PRO A 78 10.96 0.31 -5.72
CA PRO A 78 10.25 -0.56 -4.80
C PRO A 78 10.17 -1.99 -5.30
N PRO A 79 10.00 -2.97 -4.38
CA PRO A 79 9.76 -4.35 -4.76
C PRO A 79 8.43 -4.50 -5.52
N ALA A 80 8.37 -5.50 -6.41
CA ALA A 80 7.16 -5.87 -7.11
C ALA A 80 6.02 -6.18 -6.12
N SER A 81 4.81 -5.79 -6.50
CA SER A 81 3.59 -6.05 -5.72
C SER A 81 2.66 -6.96 -6.52
N PHE A 82 1.91 -7.78 -5.81
CA PHE A 82 1.03 -8.79 -6.38
C PHE A 82 -0.30 -8.78 -5.63
N VAL A 83 -1.36 -9.20 -6.31
CA VAL A 83 -2.58 -9.66 -5.64
C VAL A 83 -2.23 -10.94 -4.87
N MET A 84 -2.59 -11.03 -3.59
CA MET A 84 -2.42 -12.30 -2.85
C MET A 84 -3.72 -13.09 -2.89
N GLU A 85 -3.66 -14.32 -3.37
CA GLU A 85 -4.83 -15.16 -3.55
C GLU A 85 -5.51 -15.43 -2.20
N ARG A 86 -6.75 -14.94 -2.05
CA ARG A 86 -7.50 -15.02 -0.78
C ARG A 86 -6.72 -14.47 0.43
N GLY A 87 -5.84 -13.49 0.21
CA GLY A 87 -5.00 -12.91 1.25
C GLY A 87 -3.80 -13.79 1.66
N ASP A 88 -3.60 -14.98 1.07
CA ASP A 88 -2.49 -15.85 1.44
C ASP A 88 -1.16 -15.28 0.93
N PHE A 89 -0.32 -14.78 1.85
CA PHE A 89 0.96 -14.16 1.53
C PHE A 89 1.95 -15.10 0.80
N ARG A 90 1.68 -16.40 0.77
CA ARG A 90 2.50 -17.42 0.08
C ARG A 90 2.03 -17.66 -1.36
N ARG A 91 0.89 -17.10 -1.76
CA ARG A 91 0.26 -17.29 -3.07
C ARG A 91 0.14 -15.95 -3.80
N PRO A 92 1.25 -15.39 -4.31
CA PRO A 92 1.19 -14.23 -5.19
C PRO A 92 0.52 -14.63 -6.51
N GLY A 93 -0.52 -13.89 -6.89
CA GLY A 93 -1.18 -13.96 -8.18
C GLY A 93 -0.65 -12.88 -9.13
N ASN A 94 -1.56 -12.20 -9.82
CA ASN A 94 -1.21 -11.21 -10.83
C ASN A 94 -0.40 -10.03 -10.24
N PRO A 95 0.64 -9.54 -10.96
CA PRO A 95 1.38 -8.36 -10.56
C PRO A 95 0.50 -7.11 -10.65
N VAL A 96 0.72 -6.14 -9.75
CA VAL A 96 -0.01 -4.87 -9.71
C VAL A 96 0.93 -3.68 -9.60
N GLN A 97 0.51 -2.57 -10.20
CA GLN A 97 1.16 -1.27 -10.08
C GLN A 97 0.49 -0.43 -8.98
N PRO A 98 1.22 0.50 -8.34
CA PRO A 98 0.63 1.40 -7.36
C PRO A 98 -0.44 2.27 -8.00
N ALA A 99 -1.58 2.46 -7.32
CA ALA A 99 -2.62 3.37 -7.76
C ALA A 99 -3.47 3.86 -6.59
N PHE A 100 -4.10 5.04 -6.78
CA PHE A 100 -5.17 5.49 -5.90
C PHE A 100 -6.41 4.58 -6.05
N LEU A 101 -7.25 4.54 -5.02
CA LEU A 101 -8.47 3.74 -5.05
C LEU A 101 -9.41 4.27 -6.14
N ARG A 102 -9.86 3.38 -7.03
CA ARG A 102 -10.69 3.76 -8.18
C ARG A 102 -11.97 4.50 -7.78
N ILE A 103 -12.60 4.11 -6.67
CA ILE A 103 -13.85 4.73 -6.18
C ILE A 103 -13.65 6.20 -5.77
N THR A 104 -12.48 6.55 -5.26
CA THR A 104 -12.13 7.93 -4.89
C THR A 104 -11.28 8.61 -5.95
N ASN A 105 -11.10 8.02 -7.14
CA ASN A 105 -10.25 8.55 -8.20
C ASN A 105 -11.00 8.60 -9.55
N PRO A 106 -12.03 9.46 -9.68
CA PRO A 106 -12.90 9.51 -10.86
C PRO A 106 -12.16 9.98 -12.13
N HIS A 107 -11.04 10.69 -11.97
CA HIS A 107 -10.22 11.18 -13.08
C HIS A 107 -9.10 10.21 -13.48
N ASN A 108 -9.05 9.00 -12.90
CA ASN A 108 -8.06 7.98 -13.18
C ASN A 108 -6.61 8.49 -13.07
N GLU A 109 -6.33 9.25 -12.03
CA GLU A 109 -5.00 9.77 -11.77
C GLU A 109 -4.03 8.66 -11.44
N GLN A 110 -2.80 8.83 -11.92
CA GLN A 110 -1.76 7.82 -11.84
C GLN A 110 -0.61 8.31 -10.99
N ILE A 111 0.08 7.35 -10.35
CA ILE A 111 1.30 7.62 -9.62
C ILE A 111 2.46 7.51 -10.61
N SER A 112 3.06 8.64 -10.94
CA SER A 112 4.21 8.69 -11.84
C SER A 112 5.43 7.99 -11.22
N PRO A 113 6.25 7.29 -12.02
CA PRO A 113 7.52 6.77 -11.55
C PRO A 113 8.46 7.93 -11.17
N PRO A 114 9.30 7.76 -10.14
CA PRO A 114 10.31 8.77 -9.80
C PRO A 114 11.43 8.80 -10.84
N PRO A 115 12.24 9.87 -10.88
CA PRO A 115 13.54 9.88 -11.56
C PRO A 115 14.44 8.71 -11.12
N GLU A 116 15.32 8.24 -12.01
CA GLU A 116 16.19 7.08 -11.72
C GLU A 116 17.18 7.32 -10.57
N ASP A 117 17.58 8.57 -10.36
CA ASP A 117 18.49 9.03 -9.31
C ASP A 117 17.77 9.47 -8.02
N ALA A 118 16.45 9.37 -7.98
CA ALA A 118 15.67 9.82 -6.83
C ALA A 118 15.98 8.99 -5.56
N ALA A 119 16.03 9.66 -4.41
CA ALA A 119 16.31 9.02 -3.14
C ALA A 119 15.20 8.07 -2.65
N THR A 120 13.96 8.23 -3.14
CA THR A 120 12.80 7.41 -2.76
C THR A 120 11.90 7.12 -3.97
N SER A 121 10.97 6.17 -3.82
CA SER A 121 9.98 5.87 -4.85
C SER A 121 8.96 6.99 -5.13
N GLY A 122 8.87 8.00 -4.25
CA GLY A 122 7.88 9.09 -4.33
C GLY A 122 6.42 8.68 -4.08
N ARG A 123 6.08 7.39 -4.02
CA ARG A 123 4.71 6.88 -3.96
C ARG A 123 3.89 7.43 -2.79
N ARG A 124 4.46 7.44 -1.57
CA ARG A 124 3.78 8.00 -0.38
C ARG A 124 3.62 9.52 -0.46
N ALA A 125 4.60 10.22 -1.04
CA ALA A 125 4.49 11.65 -1.27
C ALA A 125 3.38 11.96 -2.29
N ALA A 126 3.29 11.18 -3.37
CA ALA A 126 2.21 11.29 -4.35
C ALA A 126 0.83 11.07 -3.70
N LEU A 127 0.70 10.07 -2.82
CA LEU A 127 -0.54 9.88 -2.05
C LEU A 127 -0.85 11.07 -1.13
N ALA A 128 0.15 11.59 -0.41
CA ALA A 128 -0.04 12.74 0.46
C ALA A 128 -0.49 13.98 -0.30
N THR A 129 0.18 14.30 -1.42
CA THR A 129 -0.21 15.41 -2.31
C THR A 129 -1.61 15.21 -2.88
N TRP A 130 -1.96 13.99 -3.28
CA TRP A 130 -3.27 13.69 -3.80
C TRP A 130 -4.38 13.85 -2.73
N LEU A 131 -4.16 13.36 -1.51
CA LEU A 131 -5.11 13.48 -0.39
C LEU A 131 -5.33 14.92 0.07
N THR A 132 -4.32 15.79 -0.01
CA THR A 132 -4.38 17.14 0.57
C THR A 132 -4.67 18.26 -0.42
N ARG A 133 -4.81 17.94 -1.71
CA ARG A 133 -5.09 18.96 -2.72
C ARG A 133 -6.53 19.48 -2.59
N PRO A 134 -6.79 20.75 -2.95
CA PRO A 134 -8.13 21.32 -2.89
C PRO A 134 -9.18 20.65 -3.80
N THR A 135 -8.73 19.95 -4.83
CA THR A 135 -9.58 19.24 -5.81
C THR A 135 -9.72 17.74 -5.52
N HIS A 136 -9.42 17.31 -4.29
CA HIS A 136 -9.69 15.93 -3.89
C HIS A 136 -11.22 15.66 -3.94
N PRO A 137 -11.66 14.51 -4.49
CA PRO A 137 -13.09 14.26 -4.75
C PRO A 137 -13.90 13.83 -3.52
N LEU A 138 -13.26 13.64 -2.37
CA LEU A 138 -13.89 13.50 -1.05
C LEU A 138 -13.57 14.72 -0.19
#